data_AF-A0A1G2M382-F1
#
_entry.id   AF-A0A1G2M382-F1
#
_cell.length_a   1.000
_cell.length_b   1.000
_cell.length_c   1.000
_cell.angle_alpha   90.00
_cell.angle_beta   90.00
_cell.angle_gamma   90.00
#
_symmetry.space_group_name_H-M   'P 1'
#
loop_
_entity.id
_entity.type
_entity.pdbx_description
1 polymer ?
#
loop_
_entity_poly.entity_id
_entity_poly.type
_entity_poly.pdbx_seq_one_letter_code
_entity_poly.pdbx_strand_id
1 'polypeptide(L)' 'MQHYVCTGDCGGESERSKVCESEGCKNEGQPLSECSCTDGFHKGVLDTDHEIDLAEPMDDEDAL' A
#
# COMPACT_ATOMS: atom_id res chain seq x y z
N MET A 1 -1.02 19.53 5.76
CA MET A 1 0.40 19.15 5.61
C MET A 1 0.52 18.55 4.23
N GLN A 2 1.25 19.18 3.31
CA GLN A 2 1.49 18.61 1.98
C GLN A 2 2.56 17.53 2.13
N HIS A 3 2.20 16.29 1.88
CA HIS A 3 3.15 15.18 1.76
C HIS A 3 2.95 14.53 0.39
N TYR A 4 4.00 13.90 -0.11
CA TYR A 4 3.99 13.22 -1.39
C TYR A 4 4.02 11.72 -1.16
N VAL A 5 3.27 10.96 -1.96
CA VAL A 5 3.14 9.51 -1.83
C VAL A 5 3.51 8.80 -3.11
N CYS A 6 4.10 7.63 -2.95
CA CYS A 6 4.43 6.77 -4.07
C CYS A 6 3.20 5.95 -4.42
N THR A 7 2.65 6.20 -5.61
CA THR A 7 1.58 5.39 -6.22
C THR A 7 2.10 4.12 -6.89
N GLY A 8 3.34 3.74 -6.56
CA GLY A 8 3.90 2.46 -6.93
C GLY A 8 3.42 1.37 -5.99
N ASP A 9 4.26 0.38 -5.75
CA ASP A 9 3.95 -0.77 -4.87
C ASP A 9 4.61 -0.63 -3.49
N CYS A 10 5.44 0.40 -3.28
CA CYS A 10 6.17 0.57 -2.02
C CYS A 10 5.42 1.42 -0.98
N GLY A 11 4.51 2.29 -1.42
CA GLY A 11 3.75 3.15 -0.51
C GLY A 11 4.56 4.24 0.19
N GLY A 12 5.80 4.48 -0.23
CA GLY A 12 6.67 5.44 0.44
C GLY A 12 6.06 6.85 0.44
N GLU A 13 6.17 7.54 1.57
CA GLU A 13 5.81 8.94 1.69
C GLU A 13 7.05 9.83 1.89
N SER A 14 6.95 11.09 1.46
CA SER A 14 7.96 12.09 1.77
C SER A 14 7.35 13.47 1.92
N GLU A 15 7.79 14.21 2.94
CA GLU A 15 7.40 15.61 3.17
C GLU A 15 8.21 16.59 2.30
N ARG A 16 9.34 16.14 1.73
CA ARG A 16 10.30 17.01 1.02
C ARG A 16 10.75 16.45 -0.31
N SER A 17 10.96 15.14 -0.40
CA SER A 17 11.37 14.49 -1.64
C SER A 17 10.17 14.44 -2.57
N LYS A 18 10.35 14.94 -3.77
CA LYS A 18 9.35 14.84 -4.85
C LYS A 18 9.51 13.55 -5.64
N VAL A 19 10.38 12.64 -5.24
CA VAL A 19 10.70 11.39 -5.96
C VAL A 19 10.75 10.21 -5.00
N CYS A 20 10.41 9.01 -5.49
CA CYS A 20 10.44 7.79 -4.70
C CYS A 20 11.87 7.30 -4.54
N GLU A 21 12.35 7.22 -3.30
CA GLU A 21 13.69 6.72 -2.94
C GLU A 21 13.66 5.25 -2.47
N SER A 22 12.52 4.58 -2.63
CA SER A 22 12.36 3.19 -2.21
C SER A 22 13.05 2.26 -3.21
N GLU A 23 14.13 1.62 -2.75
CA GLU A 23 14.91 0.66 -3.52
C GLU A 23 14.02 -0.52 -3.97
N GLY A 24 14.00 -0.81 -5.27
CA GLY A 24 13.20 -1.89 -5.84
C GLY A 24 11.73 -1.53 -6.09
N CYS A 25 11.32 -0.28 -5.89
CA CYS A 25 9.99 0.18 -6.33
C CYS A 25 9.98 0.34 -7.86
N LYS A 26 8.87 -0.04 -8.52
CA LYS A 26 8.71 0.26 -9.96
C LYS A 26 8.78 1.75 -10.30
N ASN A 27 8.51 2.58 -9.30
CA ASN A 27 8.56 4.04 -9.37
C ASN A 27 9.83 4.61 -8.72
N GLU A 28 10.85 3.81 -8.43
CA GLU A 28 12.14 4.32 -7.93
C GLU A 28 12.69 5.41 -8.85
N GLY A 29 13.02 6.56 -8.28
CA GLY A 29 13.45 7.76 -8.99
C GLY A 29 12.35 8.52 -9.75
N GLN A 30 11.11 8.03 -9.78
CA GLN A 30 9.96 8.71 -10.38
C GLN A 30 9.33 9.72 -9.41
N PRO A 31 8.67 10.77 -9.93
CA PRO A 31 8.05 11.77 -9.09
C PRO A 31 6.87 11.21 -8.27
N LEU A 32 6.85 11.54 -6.99
CA LEU A 32 5.77 11.22 -6.07
C LEU A 32 4.55 12.11 -6.31
N SER A 33 3.36 11.58 -6.05
CA SER A 33 2.10 12.31 -6.20
C SER A 33 1.76 13.06 -4.92
N GLU A 34 1.30 14.30 -5.03
CA GLU A 34 0.87 15.08 -3.87
C GLU A 34 -0.37 14.42 -3.22
N CYS A 35 -0.28 14.05 -1.94
CA CYS A 35 -1.38 13.49 -1.15
C CYS A 35 -1.86 14.58 -0.20
N SER A 36 -3.16 14.87 -0.24
CA SER A 36 -3.82 15.78 0.71
C SER A 36 -4.41 15.03 1.91
N CYS A 37 -3.78 13.93 2.27
CA CYS A 37 -4.34 12.92 3.16
C CYS A 37 -4.19 13.39 4.61
N THR A 38 -5.28 13.52 5.36
CA THR A 38 -5.25 14.02 6.75
C THR A 38 -5.01 12.94 7.78
N ASP A 39 -5.25 11.69 7.39
CA ASP A 39 -5.34 10.58 8.33
C ASP A 39 -4.06 9.74 8.39
N GLY A 40 -3.06 10.04 7.55
CA GLY A 40 -1.77 9.33 7.49
C GLY A 40 -1.84 7.88 6.97
N PHE A 41 -3.03 7.37 6.67
CA PHE A 41 -3.21 6.03 6.11
C PHE A 41 -3.31 6.11 4.59
N HIS A 42 -2.22 5.80 3.87
CA HIS A 42 -2.20 5.65 2.39
C HIS A 42 -2.84 4.34 1.91
N LYS A 43 -3.84 3.85 2.65
CA LYS A 43 -4.50 2.56 2.42
C LYS A 43 -5.22 2.44 1.08
N GLY A 44 -5.55 3.56 0.42
CA GLY A 44 -6.20 3.56 -0.91
C GLY A 44 -5.25 3.73 -2.09
N VAL A 45 -3.93 3.75 -1.85
CA VAL A 45 -2.90 3.82 -2.91
C VAL A 45 -2.22 2.47 -3.08
N LEU A 46 -2.16 1.68 -2.01
CA LEU A 46 -1.62 0.33 -1.97
C LEU A 46 -2.77 -0.65 -1.75
N ASP A 47 -3.72 -0.69 -2.67
CA ASP A 47 -4.60 -1.86 -2.80
C ASP A 47 -3.76 -3.02 -3.36
N THR A 48 -2.85 -3.55 -2.54
CA THR A 48 -2.61 -4.99 -2.58
C THR A 48 -3.79 -5.56 -1.85
N ASP A 49 -4.72 -6.09 -2.63
CA ASP A 49 -5.59 -7.19 -2.28
C ASP A 49 -4.98 -8.01 -1.14
N HIS A 50 -5.33 -7.65 0.08
CA HIS A 50 -5.38 -8.65 1.11
C HIS A 50 -6.64 -9.43 0.81
N GLU A 51 -6.53 -10.34 -0.17
CA GLU A 51 -7.36 -11.53 -0.20
C GLU A 51 -7.08 -12.21 1.12
N ILE A 52 -7.88 -11.79 2.10
CA ILE A 52 -8.17 -12.57 3.28
C ILE A 52 -8.80 -13.83 2.69
N ASP A 53 -7.96 -14.80 2.32
CA ASP A 53 -8.24 -16.22 2.43
C ASP A 53 -8.44 -16.46 3.94
N LEU A 54 -9.57 -15.96 4.47
CA LEU A 54 -10.26 -16.61 5.55
C LEU A 54 -10.60 -17.97 4.96
N ALA A 55 -9.63 -18.88 5.06
CA ALA A 55 -9.84 -20.30 4.90
C ALA A 55 -11.16 -20.58 5.61
N GLU A 56 -12.16 -20.92 4.80
CA GLU A 56 -13.47 -21.31 5.29
C GLU A 56 -13.25 -22.34 6.39
N PRO A 57 -13.95 -22.24 7.54
CA PRO A 57 -13.84 -23.28 8.55
C PRO A 57 -14.13 -24.60 7.84
N MET A 58 -13.13 -25.49 7.76
CA MET A 58 -13.34 -26.86 7.34
C MET A 58 -14.37 -27.42 8.32
N ASP A 59 -15.63 -27.47 7.88
CA ASP A 59 -16.69 -28.15 8.60
C ASP A 59 -16.26 -29.63 8.71
N ASP A 60 -15.88 -30.02 9.93
CA ASP A 60 -15.71 -31.39 10.37
C ASP A 60 -17.08 -32.10 10.29
N GLU A 61 -17.50 -32.46 9.07
CA GLU A 61 -18.50 -33.49 8.84
C GLU A 61 -17.84 -34.59 8.02
N ASP A 62 -17.27 -35.59 8.70
CA ASP A 62 -17.65 -37.01 8.55
C ASP A 62 -16.59 -37.94 9.17
N ALA A 63 -16.94 -38.58 10.29
CA ALA A 63 -16.56 -39.97 10.57
C ALA A 63 -17.35 -40.50 11.78
N LEU A 64 -18.60 -40.90 11.50
CA LEU A 64 -19.38 -41.84 12.32
C LEU A 64 -18.85 -43.27 12.15
#